data_AF-A0A1X7STG4-F1
#
_entry.id   AF-A0A1X7STG4-F1
#
_cell.length_a   1.000
_cell.length_b   1.000
_cell.length_c   1.000
_cell.angle_alpha   90.00
_cell.angle_beta   90.00
_cell.angle_gamma   90.00
#
_symmetry.space_group_name_H-M   'P 1'
#
loop_
_entity.id
_entity.type
_entity.pdbx_description
1 polymer ?
#
loop_
_entity_poly.entity_id
_entity_poly.type
_entity_poly.pdbx_seq_one_letter_code
_entity_poly.pdbx_strand_id
1 'polypeptide(L)'
;MIHCLQSLVLFIATIGSGSDLIYYLVLLLILLLSGDVELNPGPMIDDQPDIVLLLEWLEPLVDWKPFGLLLPGITQQDITTIEDFAIDAEQSKGGLFSKWLQKNSTATWKDVLNALTKREEINLLQTINDQLQVHQCTGGNTDAPTSTVPVVSTVSSSVSVINKPVTSTTSGKHNILLMIQLS
;
A
#
# COMPACT_ATOMS: atom_id res chain seq x y z
N MET A 1 16.43 -7.22 -34.99
CA MET A 1 16.06 -7.83 -33.68
C MET A 1 16.78 -9.16 -33.45
N ILE A 2 16.73 -10.10 -34.40
CA ILE A 2 17.33 -11.45 -34.29
C ILE A 2 18.86 -11.45 -34.12
N HIS A 3 19.56 -10.50 -34.77
CA HIS A 3 21.03 -10.38 -34.67
C HIS A 3 21.53 -9.90 -33.29
N CYS A 4 20.72 -9.17 -32.52
CA CYS A 4 21.08 -8.76 -31.16
C CYS A 4 20.97 -9.93 -30.17
N LEU A 5 19.97 -10.80 -30.34
CA LEU A 5 19.83 -12.01 -29.51
C LEU A 5 20.99 -12.99 -29.75
N GLN A 6 21.45 -13.15 -30.99
CA GLN A 6 22.56 -14.04 -31.30
C GLN A 6 23.88 -13.60 -30.66
N SER A 7 24.16 -12.29 -30.62
CA SER A 7 25.35 -11.73 -29.97
C SER A 7 25.28 -11.82 -28.44
N LEU A 8 24.08 -11.74 -27.87
CA LEU A 8 23.84 -11.88 -26.42
C LEU A 8 24.04 -13.35 -25.98
N VAL A 9 23.55 -14.31 -26.75
CA VAL A 9 23.76 -15.75 -26.49
C VAL A 9 25.24 -16.12 -26.49
N LEU A 10 26.02 -15.57 -27.43
CA LEU A 10 27.46 -15.83 -27.52
C LEU A 10 28.25 -15.16 -26.36
N PHE A 11 27.78 -14.00 -25.90
CA PHE A 11 28.33 -13.31 -24.74
C PHE A 11 28.13 -14.11 -23.44
N ILE A 12 26.94 -14.71 -23.26
CA ILE A 12 26.62 -15.55 -22.09
C ILE A 12 27.43 -16.86 -22.08
N ALA A 13 27.63 -17.48 -23.25
CA ALA A 13 28.43 -18.71 -23.37
C ALA A 13 29.93 -18.48 -23.10
N THR A 14 30.43 -17.25 -23.25
CA THR A 14 31.84 -16.90 -23.04
C THR A 14 32.14 -16.57 -21.57
N ILE A 15 31.17 -16.09 -20.80
CA ILE A 15 31.29 -15.83 -19.35
C ILE A 15 30.98 -17.12 -18.59
N GLY A 16 31.76 -18.16 -18.83
CA GLY A 16 31.70 -19.38 -18.04
C GLY A 16 32.37 -19.18 -16.69
N SER A 17 31.63 -19.44 -15.61
CA SER A 17 32.08 -20.05 -14.34
C SER A 17 31.62 -19.31 -13.08
N GLY A 18 30.32 -19.36 -12.84
CA GLY A 18 29.67 -19.17 -11.55
C GLY A 18 28.25 -19.67 -11.70
N SER A 19 27.97 -20.89 -11.21
CA SER A 19 26.67 -21.56 -11.33
C SER A 19 25.51 -20.64 -10.95
N ASP A 20 25.75 -19.80 -9.94
CA ASP A 20 24.79 -18.85 -9.42
C ASP A 20 24.54 -17.68 -10.39
N LEU A 21 25.60 -17.11 -10.99
CA LEU A 21 25.48 -15.95 -11.88
C LEU A 21 24.76 -16.31 -13.18
N ILE A 22 25.04 -17.50 -13.73
CA ILE A 22 24.35 -18.00 -14.93
C ILE A 22 22.87 -18.24 -14.62
N TYR A 23 22.55 -18.78 -13.44
CA TYR A 23 21.16 -18.98 -13.01
C TYR A 23 20.40 -17.65 -12.87
N TYR A 24 20.95 -16.65 -12.19
CA TYR A 24 20.33 -15.32 -12.08
C TYR A 24 20.21 -14.62 -13.44
N LEU A 25 21.20 -14.76 -14.32
CA LEU A 25 21.18 -14.12 -15.63
C LEU A 25 20.17 -14.77 -16.58
N VAL A 26 20.04 -16.10 -16.54
CA VAL A 26 19.00 -16.84 -17.27
C VAL A 26 17.61 -16.51 -16.69
N LEU A 27 17.47 -16.44 -15.37
CA LEU A 27 16.22 -16.04 -14.72
C LEU A 27 15.82 -14.60 -15.08
N LEU A 28 16.78 -13.67 -15.12
CA LEU A 28 16.57 -12.28 -15.56
C LEU A 28 16.18 -12.20 -17.03
N LEU A 29 16.82 -13.00 -17.90
CA LEU A 29 16.44 -13.10 -19.33
C LEU A 29 15.04 -13.68 -19.52
N ILE A 30 14.66 -14.70 -18.75
CA ILE A 30 13.30 -15.25 -18.75
C ILE A 30 12.30 -14.17 -18.27
N LEU A 31 12.64 -13.39 -17.25
CA LEU A 31 11.83 -12.27 -16.76
C LEU A 31 11.63 -11.18 -17.82
N LEU A 32 12.71 -10.83 -18.55
CA LEU A 32 12.69 -9.82 -19.60
C LEU A 32 11.96 -10.30 -20.86
N LEU A 33 12.05 -11.60 -21.18
CA LEU A 33 11.31 -12.23 -22.27
C LEU A 33 9.84 -12.50 -21.91
N SER A 34 9.49 -12.47 -20.62
CA SER A 34 8.12 -12.69 -20.16
C SER A 34 7.17 -11.58 -20.58
N GLY A 35 7.66 -10.42 -21.08
CA GLY A 35 6.96 -9.49 -21.97
C GLY A 35 5.53 -9.06 -21.61
N ASP A 36 5.10 -9.32 -20.38
CA ASP A 36 3.72 -9.34 -19.93
C ASP A 36 3.73 -9.57 -18.40
N VAL A 37 4.55 -8.81 -17.69
CA VAL A 37 4.31 -8.62 -16.26
C VAL A 37 3.34 -7.45 -16.21
N GLU A 38 2.06 -7.73 -16.48
CA GLU A 38 0.97 -6.88 -16.01
C GLU A 38 1.20 -6.78 -14.50
N LEU A 39 1.84 -5.68 -14.07
CA LEU A 39 1.94 -5.38 -12.65
C LEU A 39 0.50 -5.40 -12.19
N ASN A 40 0.17 -6.33 -11.27
CA ASN A 40 -1.15 -6.37 -10.67
C ASN A 40 -1.53 -4.93 -10.38
N PRO A 41 -2.64 -4.43 -10.96
CA PRO A 41 -3.09 -3.08 -10.64
C PRO A 41 -3.11 -3.03 -9.11
N GLY A 42 -2.42 -2.03 -8.56
CA GLY A 42 -2.33 -1.89 -7.11
C GLY A 42 -3.74 -1.83 -6.50
N PRO A 43 -3.84 -1.91 -5.17
CA PRO A 43 -5.13 -2.04 -4.49
C PRO A 43 -6.15 -1.01 -4.98
N MET A 44 -7.33 -1.49 -5.37
CA MET A 44 -8.45 -0.67 -5.82
C MET A 44 -9.38 -0.33 -4.65
N ILE A 45 -10.20 0.69 -4.82
CA ILE A 45 -11.08 1.20 -3.75
C ILE A 45 -12.11 0.18 -3.24
N ASP A 46 -12.56 -0.73 -4.11
CA ASP A 46 -13.51 -1.78 -3.78
C ASP A 46 -12.82 -3.11 -3.43
N ASP A 47 -11.49 -3.17 -3.44
CA ASP A 47 -10.74 -4.35 -3.02
C ASP A 47 -10.77 -4.50 -1.50
N GLN A 48 -10.68 -5.75 -1.06
CA GLN A 48 -10.44 -6.05 0.34
C GLN A 48 -8.99 -5.66 0.71
N PRO A 49 -8.80 -4.85 1.74
CA PRO A 49 -7.47 -4.40 2.12
C PRO A 49 -6.67 -5.54 2.77
N ASP A 50 -5.41 -5.67 2.37
CA ASP A 50 -4.47 -6.56 3.06
C ASP A 50 -4.06 -5.98 4.42
N ILE A 51 -3.87 -6.84 5.42
CA ILE A 51 -3.53 -6.41 6.77
C ILE A 51 -2.20 -5.65 6.86
N VAL A 52 -1.22 -6.01 6.03
CA VAL A 52 0.08 -5.34 5.97
C VAL A 52 -0.11 -3.93 5.44
N LEU A 53 -0.93 -3.76 4.39
CA LEU A 53 -1.23 -2.44 3.84
C LEU A 53 -2.02 -1.58 4.81
N LEU A 54 -2.97 -2.15 5.56
CA LEU A 54 -3.68 -1.41 6.61
C LEU A 54 -2.72 -0.90 7.69
N LEU A 55 -1.79 -1.75 8.15
CA LEU A 55 -0.81 -1.36 9.16
C LEU A 55 0.13 -0.27 8.66
N GLU A 56 0.60 -0.37 7.43
CA GLU A 56 1.49 0.61 6.83
C GLU A 56 0.78 1.94 6.55
N TRP A 57 -0.38 1.90 5.91
CA TRP A 57 -1.07 3.11 5.47
C TRP A 57 -1.79 3.82 6.61
N LEU A 58 -2.22 3.09 7.64
CA LEU A 58 -2.76 3.66 8.88
C LEU A 58 -1.73 3.69 10.02
N GLU A 59 -0.43 3.62 9.71
CA GLU A 59 0.63 3.87 10.71
C GLU A 59 0.40 5.19 11.47
N PRO A 60 0.09 6.34 10.80
CA PRO A 60 -0.10 7.63 11.48
C PRO A 60 -1.32 7.68 12.42
N LEU A 61 -2.24 6.72 12.31
CA LEU A 61 -3.43 6.64 13.14
C LEU A 61 -3.05 6.20 14.57
N VAL A 62 -2.88 7.15 15.49
CA VAL A 62 -2.47 6.85 16.87
C VAL A 62 -3.63 6.22 17.67
N ASP A 63 -4.80 6.86 17.70
CA ASP A 63 -5.95 6.35 18.45
C ASP A 63 -6.82 5.42 17.59
N TRP A 64 -6.48 4.14 17.63
CA TRP A 64 -7.16 3.10 16.85
C TRP A 64 -8.58 2.76 17.33
N LYS A 65 -8.91 2.96 18.61
CA LYS A 65 -10.21 2.56 19.20
C LYS A 65 -11.43 3.29 18.60
N PRO A 66 -11.48 4.64 18.60
CA PRO A 66 -12.62 5.35 18.01
C PRO A 66 -12.73 5.08 16.51
N PHE A 67 -11.60 4.88 15.82
CA PHE A 67 -11.59 4.45 14.43
C PHE A 67 -12.20 3.05 14.27
N GLY A 68 -11.79 2.09 15.11
CA GLY A 68 -12.28 0.72 15.06
C GLY A 68 -13.80 0.61 15.22
N LEU A 69 -14.41 1.42 16.08
CA LEU A 69 -15.87 1.48 16.25
C LEU A 69 -16.63 2.00 15.03
N LEU A 70 -15.94 2.72 14.13
CA LEU A 70 -16.51 3.22 12.88
C LEU A 70 -16.41 2.19 11.75
N LEU A 71 -15.66 1.12 11.94
CA LEU A 71 -15.55 0.02 10.99
C LEU A 71 -16.80 -0.88 11.04
N PRO A 72 -17.35 -1.30 9.89
CA PRO A 72 -18.52 -2.17 9.88
C PRO A 72 -18.25 -3.50 10.57
N GLY A 73 -19.13 -3.91 11.47
CA GLY A 73 -19.08 -5.21 12.16
C GLY A 73 -18.21 -5.26 13.42
N ILE A 74 -17.44 -4.20 13.72
CA ILE A 74 -16.70 -4.09 14.98
C ILE A 74 -17.63 -3.57 16.09
N THR A 75 -17.59 -4.22 17.24
CA THR A 75 -18.37 -3.85 18.42
C THR A 75 -17.47 -3.34 19.55
N GLN A 76 -18.06 -2.67 20.54
CA GLN A 76 -17.33 -2.25 21.74
C GLN A 76 -16.68 -3.43 22.47
N GLN A 77 -17.33 -4.60 22.47
CA GLN A 77 -16.77 -5.82 23.07
C GLN A 77 -15.49 -6.27 22.36
N ASP A 78 -15.44 -6.17 21.02
CA ASP A 78 -14.23 -6.51 20.28
C ASP A 78 -13.08 -5.57 20.66
N ILE A 79 -13.36 -4.27 20.77
CA ILE A 79 -12.36 -3.26 21.19
C ILE A 79 -11.81 -3.58 22.58
N THR A 80 -12.68 -3.83 23.56
CA THR A 80 -12.26 -4.18 24.92
C THR A 80 -11.46 -5.48 24.94
N THR A 81 -11.90 -6.50 24.18
CA THR A 81 -11.18 -7.76 24.06
C THR A 81 -9.77 -7.54 23.50
N ILE A 82 -9.62 -6.77 22.41
CA ILE A 82 -8.32 -6.47 21.83
C ILE A 82 -7.43 -5.71 22.81
N GLU A 83 -7.98 -4.74 23.53
CA GLU A 83 -7.24 -3.97 24.55
C GLU A 83 -6.74 -4.85 25.70
N ASP A 84 -7.57 -5.77 26.19
CA ASP A 84 -7.21 -6.64 27.32
C ASP A 84 -6.08 -7.63 26.99
N PHE A 85 -5.92 -8.00 25.71
CA PHE A 85 -4.90 -8.97 25.26
C PHE A 85 -3.66 -8.32 24.62
N ALA A 86 -3.71 -7.05 24.22
CA ALA A 86 -2.61 -6.40 23.52
C ALA A 86 -1.54 -5.83 24.47
N ILE A 87 -0.28 -5.97 24.08
CA ILE A 87 0.87 -5.48 24.86
C ILE A 87 1.09 -3.97 24.63
N ASP A 88 0.82 -3.49 23.42
CA ASP A 88 1.00 -2.11 23.01
C ASP A 88 -0.05 -1.68 21.96
N ALA A 89 -0.01 -0.40 21.57
CA ALA A 89 -0.94 0.19 20.62
C ALA A 89 -0.79 -0.35 19.20
N GLU A 90 0.41 -0.79 18.81
CA GLU A 90 0.67 -1.34 17.47
C GLU A 90 0.08 -2.74 17.35
N GLN A 91 0.30 -3.60 18.34
CA GLN A 91 -0.35 -4.91 18.46
C GLN A 91 -1.87 -4.78 18.53
N SER A 92 -2.37 -3.79 19.26
CA SER A 92 -3.80 -3.50 19.32
C SER A 92 -4.38 -3.14 17.94
N LYS A 93 -3.66 -2.33 17.16
CA LYS A 93 -4.07 -1.93 15.80
C LYS A 93 -4.09 -3.13 14.84
N GLY A 94 -3.05 -3.99 14.90
CA GLY A 94 -3.04 -5.25 14.14
C GLY A 94 -4.19 -6.18 14.54
N GLY A 95 -4.46 -6.30 15.85
CA GLY A 95 -5.60 -7.05 16.37
C GLY A 95 -6.94 -6.53 15.86
N LEU A 96 -7.13 -5.21 15.83
CA LEU A 96 -8.33 -4.59 15.24
C LEU A 96 -8.51 -4.98 13.78
N PHE A 97 -7.49 -4.80 12.95
CA PHE A 97 -7.60 -5.07 11.51
C PHE A 97 -7.83 -6.54 11.23
N SER A 98 -7.13 -7.45 11.93
CA SER A 98 -7.35 -8.89 11.81
C SER A 98 -8.78 -9.27 12.19
N LYS A 99 -9.27 -8.77 13.34
CA LYS A 99 -10.63 -9.02 13.81
C LYS A 99 -11.69 -8.50 12.85
N TRP A 100 -11.47 -7.31 12.29
CA TRP A 100 -12.37 -6.68 11.35
C TRP A 100 -12.46 -7.48 10.05
N LEU A 101 -11.33 -7.86 9.46
CA LEU A 101 -11.29 -8.67 8.23
C LEU A 101 -11.89 -10.06 8.43
N GLN A 102 -11.71 -10.67 9.60
CA GLN A 102 -12.34 -11.96 9.94
C GLN A 102 -13.87 -11.84 10.03
N LYS A 103 -14.38 -10.77 10.66
CA LYS A 103 -15.83 -10.58 10.84
C LYS A 103 -16.53 -10.06 9.59
N ASN A 104 -15.82 -9.36 8.72
CA ASN A 104 -16.36 -8.72 7.54
C ASN A 104 -15.58 -9.16 6.29
N SER A 105 -15.99 -10.29 5.70
CA SER A 105 -15.39 -10.84 4.49
C SER A 105 -15.57 -9.96 3.24
N THR A 106 -16.47 -8.97 3.32
CA THR A 106 -16.72 -7.99 2.26
C THR A 106 -16.16 -6.60 2.60
N ALA A 107 -15.24 -6.52 3.57
CA ALA A 107 -14.55 -5.29 3.92
C ALA A 107 -13.81 -4.72 2.71
N THR A 108 -13.87 -3.41 2.51
CA THR A 108 -13.23 -2.72 1.38
C THR A 108 -12.43 -1.49 1.83
N TRP A 109 -11.51 -1.00 0.98
CA TRP A 109 -10.85 0.29 1.20
C TRP A 109 -11.84 1.45 1.35
N LYS A 110 -13.02 1.37 0.70
CA LYS A 110 -14.11 2.33 0.89
C LYS A 110 -14.61 2.41 2.33
N ASP A 111 -14.66 1.29 3.05
CA ASP A 111 -15.06 1.29 4.47
C ASP A 111 -14.02 2.01 5.35
N VAL A 112 -12.74 1.82 5.03
CA VAL A 112 -11.62 2.53 5.68
C VAL A 112 -11.74 4.04 5.46
N LEU A 113 -11.92 4.48 4.21
CA LEU A 113 -12.08 5.90 3.89
C LEU A 113 -13.33 6.50 4.57
N ASN A 114 -14.43 5.77 4.64
CA ASN A 114 -15.65 6.22 5.33
C ASN A 114 -15.40 6.39 6.84
N ALA A 115 -14.70 5.44 7.48
CA ALA A 115 -14.33 5.53 8.88
C ALA A 115 -13.38 6.71 9.17
N LEU A 116 -12.38 6.94 8.31
CA LEU A 116 -11.48 8.10 8.41
C LEU A 116 -12.22 9.43 8.23
N THR A 117 -13.16 9.47 7.28
CA THR A 117 -14.02 10.65 7.04
C THR A 117 -14.86 10.99 8.27
N LYS A 118 -15.51 9.99 8.88
CA LYS A 118 -16.29 10.16 10.11
C LYS A 118 -15.45 10.59 11.32
N ARG A 119 -14.16 10.24 11.32
CA ARG A 119 -13.19 10.64 12.35
C ARG A 119 -12.50 11.98 12.06
N GLU A 120 -12.81 12.61 10.93
CA GLU A 120 -12.22 13.90 10.49
C GLU A 120 -10.69 13.82 10.27
N GLU A 121 -10.16 12.64 9.89
CA GLU A 121 -8.74 12.42 9.61
C GLU A 121 -8.37 12.83 8.17
N ILE A 122 -8.55 14.11 7.84
CA ILE A 122 -8.53 14.62 6.46
C ILE A 122 -7.20 14.36 5.74
N ASN A 123 -6.06 14.57 6.41
CA ASN A 123 -4.73 14.38 5.79
C ASN A 123 -4.45 12.90 5.48
N LEU A 124 -4.81 12.00 6.40
CA LEU A 124 -4.62 10.56 6.23
C LEU A 124 -5.54 10.01 5.14
N LEU A 125 -6.80 10.47 5.13
CA LEU A 125 -7.79 10.16 4.10
C LEU A 125 -7.26 10.53 2.71
N GLN A 126 -6.76 11.76 2.54
CA GLN A 126 -6.21 12.22 1.25
C GLN A 126 -5.01 11.37 0.82
N THR A 127 -4.07 11.11 1.74
CA THR A 127 -2.89 10.29 1.46
C THR A 127 -3.27 8.90 0.94
N ILE A 128 -4.21 8.23 1.59
CA ILE A 128 -4.68 6.90 1.19
C ILE A 128 -5.46 6.96 -0.12
N ASN A 129 -6.33 7.96 -0.30
CA ASN A 129 -7.10 8.13 -1.52
C ASN A 129 -6.19 8.41 -2.74
N ASP A 130 -5.12 9.16 -2.56
CA ASP A 130 -4.15 9.42 -3.63
C ASP A 130 -3.37 8.14 -3.99
N GLN A 131 -2.97 7.35 -2.99
CA GLN A 131 -2.33 6.03 -3.22
C GLN A 131 -3.25 5.09 -4.03
N LEU A 132 -4.53 5.02 -3.66
CA LEU A 132 -5.53 4.20 -4.37
C LEU A 132 -5.81 4.70 -5.80
N GLN A 133 -5.70 6.00 -6.07
CA GLN A 133 -5.89 6.58 -7.41
C GLN A 133 -4.65 6.42 -8.31
N VAL A 134 -3.43 6.55 -7.77
CA VAL A 134 -2.18 6.34 -8.52
C VAL A 134 -2.16 4.96 -9.19
N HIS A 135 -2.70 3.96 -8.50
CA HIS A 135 -2.75 2.60 -9.03
C HIS A 135 -3.84 2.36 -10.09
N GLN A 136 -4.86 3.24 -10.18
CA GLN A 136 -5.91 3.14 -11.19
C GLN A 136 -5.51 3.75 -12.54
N CYS A 137 -4.60 4.72 -12.56
CA CYS A 137 -4.20 5.46 -13.77
C CYS A 137 -3.12 4.76 -14.63
N THR A 138 -2.67 3.55 -14.26
CA THR A 138 -1.62 2.83 -15.01
C THR A 138 -2.18 2.00 -16.19
N GLY A 139 -3.50 1.93 -16.34
CA GLY A 139 -4.16 1.25 -17.46
C GLY A 139 -4.49 2.18 -18.65
N GLY A 140 -3.58 2.28 -19.62
CA GLY A 140 -3.90 2.57 -21.03
C GLY A 140 -3.99 4.03 -21.48
N ASN A 141 -2.91 4.54 -22.09
CA ASN A 141 -2.96 5.71 -22.98
C ASN A 141 -2.56 5.33 -24.41
N THR A 142 -3.51 4.80 -25.18
CA THR A 142 -3.54 4.99 -26.63
C THR A 142 -4.87 5.62 -26.99
N ASP A 143 -4.79 6.90 -27.34
CA ASP A 143 -5.58 7.63 -28.34
C ASP A 143 -5.97 9.03 -27.86
N ALA A 144 -5.28 10.02 -28.42
CA ALA A 144 -5.72 11.41 -28.51
C ALA A 144 -6.56 11.58 -29.82
N PRO A 145 -7.28 12.71 -30.07
CA PRO A 145 -7.39 13.93 -29.26
C PRO A 145 -8.82 14.54 -29.16
N THR A 146 -8.88 15.64 -28.39
CA THR A 146 -9.76 16.83 -28.55
C THR A 146 -11.04 16.89 -27.70
N SER A 147 -11.03 17.77 -26.68
CA SER A 147 -11.99 18.89 -26.66
C SER A 147 -11.59 19.98 -25.66
N THR A 148 -11.35 21.16 -26.23
CA THR A 148 -11.26 22.52 -25.69
C THR A 148 -12.23 22.84 -24.55
N VAL A 149 -11.78 23.56 -23.51
CA VAL A 149 -12.27 24.90 -23.04
C VAL A 149 -11.28 25.43 -21.97
N PRO A 150 -10.93 26.74 -21.95
CA PRO A 150 -9.96 27.30 -21.00
C PRO A 150 -10.63 27.77 -19.71
N VAL A 151 -9.96 27.61 -18.56
CA VAL A 151 -10.29 28.39 -17.35
C VAL A 151 -9.02 29.05 -16.83
N VAL A 152 -9.10 30.38 -16.87
CA VAL A 152 -8.11 31.36 -16.44
C VAL A 152 -8.02 31.41 -14.91
N SER A 153 -6.81 31.77 -14.49
CA SER A 153 -6.27 32.03 -13.15
C SER A 153 -7.22 32.53 -12.07
N THR A 154 -6.96 32.11 -10.84
CA THR A 154 -6.74 33.03 -9.72
C THR A 154 -5.76 32.40 -8.73
N VAL A 155 -4.56 32.98 -8.66
CA VAL A 155 -3.61 32.81 -7.56
C VAL A 155 -4.15 33.57 -6.36
N SER A 156 -4.16 32.95 -5.18
CA SER A 156 -4.06 33.71 -3.94
C SER A 156 -3.32 32.90 -2.88
N SER A 157 -2.15 33.43 -2.55
CA SER A 157 -1.20 32.96 -1.55
C SER A 157 -1.73 33.10 -0.13
N SER A 158 -1.33 32.20 0.78
CA SER A 158 -0.50 32.61 1.92
C SER A 158 0.05 31.40 2.67
N VAL A 159 1.38 31.37 2.72
CA VAL A 159 2.24 30.46 3.47
C VAL A 159 2.16 30.82 4.96
N SER A 160 1.95 29.83 5.82
CA SER A 160 2.32 29.91 7.24
C SER A 160 3.20 28.71 7.62
N VAL A 161 4.50 28.97 7.58
CA VAL A 161 5.55 28.10 8.12
C VAL A 161 5.49 28.15 9.64
N ILE A 162 5.20 27.02 10.28
CA ILE A 162 5.47 26.83 11.71
C ILE A 162 6.36 25.58 11.84
N ASN A 163 7.64 25.85 12.06
CA ASN A 163 8.64 24.83 12.36
C ASN A 163 8.46 24.37 13.80
N LYS A 164 8.26 23.07 14.02
CA LYS A 164 8.53 22.42 15.30
C LYS A 164 9.33 21.12 15.10
N PRO A 165 10.20 20.78 16.05
CA PRO A 165 11.32 19.88 15.82
C PRO A 165 10.89 18.42 15.74
N VAL A 166 11.50 17.72 14.78
CA VAL A 166 11.42 16.27 14.61
C VAL A 166 12.46 15.62 15.54
N THR A 167 12.00 14.76 16.45
CA THR A 167 12.87 13.79 17.13
C THR A 167 12.64 12.43 16.50
N SER A 168 13.57 12.03 15.65
CA SER A 168 13.63 10.71 15.04
C SER A 168 14.07 9.70 16.10
N THR A 169 13.23 8.71 16.40
CA THR A 169 13.68 7.47 17.06
C THR A 169 13.48 6.33 16.08
N THR A 170 14.57 5.93 15.44
CA THR A 170 14.70 4.70 14.67
C THR A 170 14.64 3.52 15.62
N SER A 171 13.67 2.61 15.48
CA SER A 171 13.75 1.29 16.13
C SER A 171 12.90 0.24 15.41
N GLY A 172 13.57 -0.71 14.75
CA GLY A 172 13.23 -2.13 14.86
C GLY A 172 12.05 -2.71 14.07
N LYS A 173 11.92 -2.40 12.77
CA LYS A 173 10.95 -3.03 11.84
C LYS A 173 11.28 -4.50 11.49
N HIS A 174 11.29 -5.43 12.45
CA HIS A 174 11.47 -6.85 12.11
C HIS A 174 10.70 -7.92 12.92
N ASN A 175 9.80 -7.57 13.85
CA ASN A 175 9.15 -8.61 14.68
C ASN A 175 7.61 -8.70 14.59
N ILE A 176 6.93 -7.86 13.83
CA ILE A 176 5.44 -7.84 13.82
C ILE A 176 4.85 -8.93 12.91
N LEU A 177 5.58 -9.36 11.88
CA LEU A 177 5.08 -10.31 10.88
C LEU A 177 4.95 -11.75 11.40
N LEU A 178 5.72 -12.13 12.43
CA LEU A 178 5.75 -13.51 12.92
C LEU A 178 4.61 -13.86 13.90
N MET A 179 3.82 -12.89 14.38
CA MET A 179 2.79 -13.15 15.41
C MET A 179 1.36 -13.24 14.85
N ILE A 180 1.11 -12.86 13.60
CA ILE A 180 -0.24 -12.85 12.99
C ILE A 180 -0.68 -14.26 12.49
N GLN A 181 0.22 -15.25 12.46
CA GLN A 181 -0.06 -16.61 11.95
C GLN A 181 -0.58 -17.62 13.00
N LEU A 182 -1.00 -17.20 14.21
CA LEU A 182 -1.35 -18.12 15.30
C LEU A 182 -2.74 -17.92 15.93
N SER A 183 -3.74 -17.43 15.22
CA SER A 183 -5.12 -17.39 15.75
C SER A 183 -6.20 -17.67 14.72
#